data_AF-A0A7X7ALJ0-F1
#
_entry.id   AF-A0A7X7ALJ0-F1
#
_cell.length_a   1.000
_cell.length_b   1.000
_cell.length_c   1.000
_cell.angle_alpha   90.00
_cell.angle_beta   90.00
_cell.angle_gamma   90.00
#
_symmetry.space_group_name_H-M   'P 1'
#
loop_
_entity.id
_entity.type
_entity.pdbx_description
1 polymer ?
#
loop_
_entity_poly.entity_id
_entity_poly.type
_entity_poly.pdbx_seq_one_letter_code
_entity_poly.pdbx_strand_id
1 'polypeptide(L)'
;GALSAPYAAWRGPANNPGQLPEITELTKLVQRLGLDENTHAIVVSTGDNTTDFGAAARVYWTMKHLGLEQLAILNGGMQSWRAAGLPEDQAAAQVAPSAYQPVLNLDILASRTDILNQIDNPNARLVDARPTAFFTGKAKAPTASVPGTIRNAVNIEHSVWFKPDSTEIVSAAQAKKIAAERFPELVDDTIAFCNTGHWAATDWFALSELAGLPNVRMYPESLADWTNTAEALPMDNTPGRSAQLLEKLKGAFTFN
;
A
#
# COMPACT_ATOMS: atom_id res chain seq x y z
N GLY A 1 6.16 -17.26 20.11
CA GLY A 1 6.40 -17.88 18.79
C GLY A 1 6.59 -16.88 17.65
N ALA A 2 5.84 -15.76 17.63
CA ALA A 2 6.00 -14.72 16.62
C ALA A 2 7.36 -14.02 16.71
N LEU A 3 7.88 -13.58 15.56
CA LEU A 3 9.11 -12.78 15.44
C LEU A 3 8.76 -11.34 15.09
N SER A 4 9.55 -10.39 15.60
CA SER A 4 9.34 -8.97 15.30
C SER A 4 9.79 -8.62 13.89
N ALA A 5 8.91 -8.02 13.10
CA ALA A 5 9.14 -7.57 11.74
C ALA A 5 8.72 -6.09 11.62
N PRO A 6 9.52 -5.14 12.17
CA PRO A 6 9.11 -3.74 12.29
C PRO A 6 8.90 -3.11 10.91
N TYR A 7 7.77 -2.44 10.73
CA TYR A 7 7.33 -1.91 9.43
C TYR A 7 8.39 -1.09 8.69
N ALA A 8 9.14 -0.25 9.42
CA ALA A 8 10.19 0.61 8.86
C ALA A 8 11.38 -0.16 8.24
N ALA A 9 11.54 -1.46 8.51
CA ALA A 9 12.58 -2.28 7.88
C ALA A 9 12.17 -2.81 6.49
N TRP A 10 10.89 -2.72 6.13
CA TRP A 10 10.32 -3.30 4.89
C TRP A 10 10.02 -2.26 3.80
N ARG A 11 10.39 -1.01 4.04
CA ARG A 11 10.20 0.16 3.18
C ARG A 11 11.21 1.24 3.55
N GLY A 12 11.37 2.26 2.71
CA GLY A 12 12.26 3.39 2.95
C GLY A 12 13.38 3.48 1.91
N PRO A 13 14.32 4.41 2.05
CA PRO A 13 14.76 5.13 3.28
C PRO A 13 13.83 6.26 3.76
N ALA A 14 14.15 6.91 4.89
CA ALA A 14 13.31 7.94 5.52
C ALA A 14 13.01 9.17 4.63
N ASN A 15 13.91 9.52 3.72
CA ASN A 15 13.73 10.60 2.75
C ASN A 15 12.92 10.19 1.51
N ASN A 16 12.77 8.88 1.26
CA ASN A 16 11.82 8.35 0.29
C ASN A 16 11.08 7.15 0.93
N PRO A 17 10.13 7.41 1.85
CA PRO A 17 9.56 6.34 2.65
C PRO A 17 8.94 5.21 1.84
N GLY A 18 8.46 5.48 0.62
CA GLY A 18 7.77 4.48 -0.20
C GLY A 18 8.73 3.55 -0.97
N GLN A 19 10.00 3.94 -1.10
CA GLN A 19 11.02 3.16 -1.80
C GLN A 19 11.20 1.77 -1.16
N LEU A 20 11.59 0.80 -1.98
CA LEU A 20 12.06 -0.49 -1.49
C LEU A 20 13.51 -0.37 -1.00
N PRO A 21 13.84 -0.88 0.19
CA PRO A 21 15.23 -1.01 0.60
C PRO A 21 16.01 -1.86 -0.40
N GLU A 22 17.33 -1.72 -0.39
CA GLU A 22 18.22 -2.55 -1.21
C GLU A 22 17.91 -4.05 -1.02
N ILE A 23 17.91 -4.80 -2.12
CA ILE A 23 17.57 -6.22 -2.11
C ILE A 23 18.46 -6.99 -1.12
N THR A 24 19.74 -6.62 -1.00
CA THR A 24 20.67 -7.24 -0.03
C THR A 24 20.25 -7.06 1.43
N GLU A 25 19.64 -5.92 1.79
CA GLU A 25 19.13 -5.66 3.14
C GLU A 25 17.81 -6.38 3.39
N LEU A 26 16.94 -6.43 2.38
CA LEU A 26 15.72 -7.23 2.41
C LEU A 26 16.05 -8.73 2.55
N THR A 27 17.00 -9.25 1.77
CA THR A 27 17.47 -10.64 1.89
C THR A 27 17.94 -10.96 3.29
N LYS A 28 18.77 -10.10 3.90
CA LYS A 28 19.19 -10.29 5.31
C LYS A 28 18.00 -10.28 6.27
N LEU A 29 16.97 -9.47 5.99
CA LEU A 29 15.78 -9.38 6.82
C LEU A 29 14.95 -10.66 6.77
N VAL A 30 14.60 -11.18 5.59
CA VAL A 30 13.89 -12.47 5.46
C VAL A 30 14.71 -13.62 6.03
N GLN A 31 16.02 -13.65 5.77
CA GLN A 31 16.91 -14.67 6.34
C GLN A 31 16.92 -14.64 7.87
N ARG A 32 17.07 -13.47 8.51
CA ARG A 32 17.02 -13.35 9.98
C ARG A 32 15.69 -13.79 10.60
N LEU A 33 14.61 -13.72 9.83
CA LEU A 33 13.29 -14.21 10.23
C LEU A 33 13.10 -15.71 9.97
N GLY A 34 14.13 -16.40 9.47
CA GLY A 34 14.09 -17.82 9.18
C GLY A 34 13.18 -18.18 7.99
N LEU A 35 12.81 -17.20 7.17
CA LEU A 35 11.86 -17.38 6.07
C LEU A 35 12.57 -17.96 4.84
N ASP A 36 11.93 -18.93 4.20
CA ASP A 36 12.32 -19.53 2.93
C ASP A 36 11.09 -19.87 2.07
N GLU A 37 11.30 -20.45 0.89
CA GLU A 37 10.23 -20.80 -0.06
C GLU A 37 9.18 -21.79 0.48
N ASN A 38 9.53 -22.55 1.52
CA ASN A 38 8.65 -23.56 2.13
C ASN A 38 7.90 -23.01 3.35
N THR A 39 8.25 -21.82 3.82
CA THR A 39 7.70 -21.24 5.04
C THR A 39 6.34 -20.61 4.78
N HIS A 40 5.31 -21.05 5.51
CA HIS A 40 4.04 -20.35 5.57
C HIS A 40 4.12 -19.20 6.60
N ALA A 41 4.30 -17.98 6.12
CA ALA A 41 4.42 -16.80 6.98
C ALA A 41 3.08 -16.07 7.13
N ILE A 42 2.75 -15.70 8.37
CA ILE A 42 1.56 -14.91 8.69
C ILE A 42 2.02 -13.56 9.23
N VAL A 43 1.71 -12.47 8.52
CA VAL A 43 1.96 -11.11 8.99
C VAL A 43 0.86 -10.70 9.96
N VAL A 44 1.27 -10.18 11.12
CA VAL A 44 0.35 -9.77 12.18
C VAL A 44 0.58 -8.29 12.48
N SER A 45 -0.47 -7.49 12.36
CA SER A 45 -0.47 -6.07 12.74
C SER A 45 -1.05 -5.89 14.16
N THR A 46 -1.00 -4.67 14.72
CA THR A 46 -1.62 -4.42 16.03
C THR A 46 -3.14 -4.53 15.97
N GLY A 47 -3.74 -4.14 14.85
CA GLY A 47 -5.17 -4.09 14.63
C GLY A 47 -5.82 -2.82 15.17
N ASP A 48 -5.05 -1.73 15.34
CA ASP A 48 -5.54 -0.50 15.99
C ASP A 48 -6.52 0.32 15.11
N ASN A 49 -6.33 0.28 13.80
CA ASN A 49 -7.22 0.93 12.83
C ASN A 49 -6.95 0.37 11.41
N THR A 50 -7.71 0.84 10.42
CA THR A 50 -7.54 0.41 9.01
C THR A 50 -6.22 0.84 8.38
N THR A 51 -5.56 1.89 8.90
CA THR A 51 -4.22 2.27 8.41
C THR A 51 -3.18 1.25 8.86
N ASP A 52 -3.28 0.69 10.06
CA ASP A 52 -2.34 -0.31 10.55
C ASP A 52 -2.26 -1.56 9.64
N PHE A 53 -3.39 -1.98 9.06
CA PHE A 53 -3.40 -3.03 8.04
C PHE A 53 -2.51 -2.71 6.83
N GLY A 54 -2.43 -1.44 6.41
CA GLY A 54 -1.54 -1.01 5.33
C GLY A 54 -0.05 -1.27 5.61
N ALA A 55 0.35 -1.30 6.89
CA ALA A 55 1.71 -1.70 7.27
C ALA A 55 1.92 -3.20 7.05
N ALA A 56 0.98 -4.04 7.51
CA ALA A 56 1.05 -5.49 7.30
C ALA A 56 0.95 -5.87 5.82
N ALA A 57 0.04 -5.25 5.07
CA ALA A 57 -0.09 -5.45 3.63
C ALA A 57 1.18 -5.06 2.87
N ARG A 58 1.87 -4.00 3.31
CA ARG A 58 3.15 -3.62 2.69
C ARG A 58 4.27 -4.60 3.05
N VAL A 59 4.34 -5.11 4.28
CA VAL A 59 5.29 -6.16 4.67
C VAL A 59 5.04 -7.43 3.85
N TYR A 60 3.77 -7.85 3.73
CA TYR A 60 3.32 -8.94 2.87
C TYR A 60 3.76 -8.72 1.42
N TRP A 61 3.48 -7.56 0.84
CA TRP A 61 3.84 -7.25 -0.55
C TRP A 61 5.34 -7.27 -0.77
N THR A 62 6.14 -6.72 0.15
CA THR A 62 7.60 -6.76 0.04
C THR A 62 8.11 -8.21 0.12
N MET A 63 7.55 -9.06 0.98
CA MET A 63 7.89 -10.50 1.00
C MET A 63 7.51 -11.21 -0.30
N LYS A 64 6.34 -10.89 -0.87
CA LYS A 64 5.90 -11.44 -2.16
C LYS A 64 6.80 -10.99 -3.31
N HIS A 65 7.25 -9.73 -3.28
CA HIS A 65 8.22 -9.21 -4.23
C HIS A 65 9.57 -9.95 -4.14
N LEU A 66 9.96 -10.44 -2.97
CA LEU A 66 11.16 -11.27 -2.78
C LEU A 66 10.98 -12.72 -3.22
N GLY A 67 9.78 -13.12 -3.65
CA GLY A 67 9.49 -14.48 -4.14
C GLY A 67 8.90 -15.43 -3.10
N LEU A 68 8.47 -14.94 -1.93
CA LEU A 68 7.74 -15.76 -0.96
C LEU A 68 6.27 -15.87 -1.37
N GLU A 69 5.77 -17.10 -1.52
CA GLU A 69 4.40 -17.35 -2.03
C GLU A 69 3.41 -17.73 -0.93
N GLN A 70 3.86 -18.44 0.10
CA GLN A 70 3.01 -18.93 1.20
C GLN A 70 2.85 -17.85 2.28
N LEU A 71 2.10 -16.81 1.95
CA LEU A 71 1.90 -15.65 2.82
C LEU A 71 0.42 -15.47 3.19
N ALA A 72 0.17 -15.05 4.43
CA ALA A 72 -1.14 -14.60 4.88
C ALA A 72 -1.02 -13.38 5.81
N ILE A 73 -2.14 -12.69 6.05
CA ILE A 73 -2.25 -11.62 7.03
C ILE A 73 -3.32 -12.00 8.03
N LEU A 74 -3.06 -11.83 9.33
CA LEU A 74 -4.07 -12.04 10.37
C LEU A 74 -5.14 -10.94 10.27
N ASN A 75 -6.34 -11.31 9.83
CA ASN A 75 -7.44 -10.37 9.64
C ASN A 75 -7.88 -9.74 10.98
N GLY A 76 -7.88 -8.41 11.06
CA GLY A 76 -8.15 -7.65 12.30
C GLY A 76 -6.96 -7.55 13.27
N GLY A 77 -5.81 -8.16 12.94
CA GLY A 77 -4.58 -8.07 13.72
C GLY A 77 -4.70 -8.62 15.15
N MET A 78 -3.81 -8.17 16.03
CA MET A 78 -3.79 -8.59 17.43
C MET A 78 -5.04 -8.19 18.22
N GLN A 79 -5.73 -7.11 17.84
CA GLN A 79 -7.02 -6.76 18.46
C GLN A 79 -8.07 -7.86 18.26
N SER A 80 -8.24 -8.37 17.04
CA SER A 80 -9.18 -9.48 16.80
C SER A 80 -8.71 -10.80 17.43
N TRP A 81 -7.40 -11.07 17.48
CA TRP A 81 -6.84 -12.22 18.21
C TRP A 81 -7.22 -12.21 19.70
N ARG A 82 -7.08 -11.04 20.34
CA ARG A 82 -7.44 -10.83 21.75
C ARG A 82 -8.94 -10.91 21.97
N ALA A 83 -9.72 -10.29 21.10
CA ALA A 83 -11.19 -10.34 21.16
C ALA A 83 -11.72 -11.78 21.05
N ALA A 84 -11.01 -12.64 20.30
CA ALA A 84 -11.31 -14.06 20.20
C ALA A 84 -10.85 -14.90 21.42
N GLY A 85 -10.20 -14.30 22.42
CA GLY A 85 -9.73 -14.99 23.62
C GLY A 85 -8.60 -16.00 23.36
N LEU A 86 -7.84 -15.79 22.28
CA LEU A 86 -6.75 -16.68 21.90
C LEU A 86 -5.49 -16.42 22.73
N PRO A 87 -4.65 -17.44 22.99
CA PRO A 87 -3.49 -17.31 23.86
C PRO A 87 -2.44 -16.35 23.30
N GLU A 88 -1.78 -15.61 24.18
CA GLU A 88 -0.61 -14.77 23.90
C GLU A 88 0.59 -15.26 24.72
N ASP A 89 1.79 -15.02 24.18
CA ASP A 89 3.05 -15.39 24.82
C ASP A 89 4.01 -14.18 24.75
N GLN A 90 4.76 -13.96 25.83
CA GLN A 90 5.76 -12.89 25.93
C GLN A 90 7.20 -13.40 25.74
N ALA A 91 7.39 -14.71 25.58
CA ALA A 91 8.70 -15.29 25.32
C ALA A 91 9.24 -14.80 23.96
N ALA A 92 10.48 -14.31 23.97
CA ALA A 92 11.19 -13.94 22.76
C ALA A 92 11.42 -15.20 21.91
N ALA A 93 10.74 -15.28 20.76
CA ALA A 93 10.98 -16.35 19.81
C ALA A 93 12.38 -16.21 19.18
N GLN A 94 13.03 -17.34 18.96
CA GLN A 94 14.30 -17.41 18.23
C GLN A 94 14.14 -18.40 17.09
N VAL A 95 14.70 -18.04 15.94
CA VAL A 95 14.77 -18.89 14.75
C VAL A 95 16.20 -18.85 14.21
N ALA A 96 16.65 -19.96 13.64
CA ALA A 96 17.89 -19.96 12.90
C ALA A 96 17.71 -19.14 11.61
N PRO A 97 18.68 -18.28 11.23
CA PRO A 97 18.62 -17.62 9.95
C PRO A 97 18.55 -18.62 8.79
N SER A 98 17.70 -18.37 7.80
CA SER A 98 17.62 -19.22 6.60
C SER A 98 18.78 -18.92 5.64
N ALA A 99 18.95 -19.80 4.65
CA ALA A 99 19.85 -19.58 3.52
C ALA A 99 19.11 -19.02 2.27
N TYR A 100 17.87 -18.54 2.45
CA TYR A 100 16.99 -18.15 1.35
C TYR A 100 17.63 -17.10 0.43
N GLN A 101 17.49 -17.31 -0.88
CA GLN A 101 17.92 -16.38 -1.91
C GLN A 101 16.70 -15.92 -2.72
N PRO A 102 16.30 -14.65 -2.62
CA PRO A 102 15.12 -14.13 -3.31
C PRO A 102 15.17 -14.33 -4.83
N VAL A 103 14.05 -14.81 -5.38
CA VAL A 103 13.75 -14.71 -6.81
C VAL A 103 12.69 -13.63 -6.96
N LEU A 104 13.10 -12.47 -7.45
CA LEU A 104 12.23 -11.29 -7.42
C LEU A 104 11.00 -11.47 -8.31
N ASN A 105 9.83 -11.21 -7.76
CA ASN A 105 8.60 -11.05 -8.52
C ASN A 105 8.48 -9.59 -8.97
N LEU A 106 8.87 -9.32 -10.21
CA LEU A 106 8.78 -7.99 -10.81
C LEU A 106 7.38 -7.66 -11.33
N ASP A 107 6.51 -8.67 -11.50
CA ASP A 107 5.19 -8.51 -12.08
C ASP A 107 4.23 -7.76 -11.16
N ILE A 108 4.53 -7.65 -9.87
CA ILE A 108 3.72 -6.90 -8.89
C ILE A 108 4.26 -5.48 -8.62
N LEU A 109 5.38 -5.11 -9.23
CA LEU A 109 6.05 -3.82 -9.06
C LEU A 109 5.79 -2.92 -10.28
N ALA A 110 5.40 -1.68 -10.01
CA ALA A 110 5.37 -0.61 -11.00
C ALA A 110 6.36 0.49 -10.61
N SER A 111 7.12 0.97 -11.58
CA SER A 111 7.99 2.13 -11.48
C SER A 111 7.28 3.41 -11.94
N ARG A 112 7.90 4.56 -11.70
CA ARG A 112 7.47 5.82 -12.33
C ARG A 112 7.38 5.71 -13.85
N THR A 113 8.31 5.02 -14.50
CA THR A 113 8.31 4.81 -15.95
C THR A 113 7.11 4.00 -16.40
N ASP A 114 6.71 2.98 -15.63
CA ASP A 114 5.49 2.22 -15.89
C ASP A 114 4.25 3.13 -15.85
N ILE A 115 4.15 3.98 -14.82
CA ILE A 115 3.05 4.94 -14.72
C ILE A 115 3.03 5.86 -15.94
N LEU A 116 4.17 6.45 -16.33
CA LEU A 116 4.25 7.32 -17.51
C LEU A 116 3.81 6.62 -18.80
N ASN A 117 4.14 5.34 -18.95
CA ASN A 117 3.75 4.55 -20.12
C ASN A 117 2.25 4.21 -20.12
N GLN A 118 1.63 4.07 -18.95
CA GLN A 118 0.23 3.67 -18.80
C GLN A 118 -0.75 4.83 -18.61
N ILE A 119 -0.26 6.04 -18.34
CA ILE A 119 -1.09 7.17 -17.88
C ILE A 119 -2.22 7.54 -18.84
N ASP A 120 -2.01 7.40 -20.14
CA ASP A 120 -3.00 7.68 -21.19
C ASP A 120 -3.47 6.39 -21.90
N ASN A 121 -3.13 5.21 -21.38
CA ASN A 121 -3.55 3.93 -21.95
C ASN A 121 -4.99 3.59 -21.49
N PRO A 122 -5.98 3.51 -22.41
CA PRO A 122 -7.35 3.17 -22.04
C PRO A 122 -7.51 1.74 -21.49
N ASN A 123 -6.55 0.86 -21.73
CA ASN A 123 -6.51 -0.52 -21.21
C ASN A 123 -5.69 -0.62 -19.91
N ALA A 124 -5.32 0.48 -19.28
CA ALA A 124 -4.68 0.49 -17.97
C ALA A 124 -5.49 1.30 -16.97
N ARG A 125 -5.33 0.97 -15.68
CA ARG A 125 -6.01 1.65 -14.59
C ARG A 125 -5.04 2.05 -13.51
N LEU A 126 -4.97 3.34 -13.20
CA LEU A 126 -4.22 3.85 -12.05
C LEU A 126 -5.19 4.08 -10.89
N VAL A 127 -4.95 3.43 -9.75
CA VAL A 127 -5.84 3.46 -8.57
C VAL A 127 -5.17 4.22 -7.43
N ASP A 128 -5.75 5.36 -7.06
CA ASP A 128 -5.32 6.16 -5.93
C ASP A 128 -6.02 5.70 -4.65
N ALA A 129 -5.27 5.08 -3.74
CA ALA A 129 -5.77 4.49 -2.50
C ALA A 129 -6.09 5.52 -1.40
N ARG A 130 -5.81 6.81 -1.62
CA ARG A 130 -5.91 7.85 -0.59
C ARG A 130 -7.36 8.28 -0.34
N PRO A 131 -7.64 8.87 0.83
CA PRO A 131 -8.93 9.54 1.05
C PRO A 131 -9.23 10.60 0.00
N THR A 132 -10.51 10.77 -0.33
CA THR A 132 -10.98 11.64 -1.44
C THR A 132 -10.46 13.09 -1.34
N ALA A 133 -10.20 13.60 -0.14
CA ALA A 133 -9.62 14.93 0.04
C ALA A 133 -8.23 15.07 -0.61
N PHE A 134 -7.38 14.02 -0.59
CA PHE A 134 -6.08 14.04 -1.27
C PHE A 134 -6.26 13.95 -2.79
N PHE A 135 -7.12 13.05 -3.25
CA PHE A 135 -7.41 12.84 -4.67
C PHE A 135 -7.94 14.11 -5.35
N THR A 136 -8.86 14.82 -4.68
CA THR A 136 -9.46 16.08 -5.16
C THR A 136 -8.59 17.32 -4.93
N GLY A 137 -7.38 17.14 -4.40
CA GLY A 137 -6.43 18.23 -4.15
C GLY A 137 -6.79 19.17 -2.99
N LYS A 138 -7.76 18.82 -2.14
CA LYS A 138 -8.13 19.55 -0.92
C LYS A 138 -7.17 19.30 0.24
N ALA A 139 -6.45 18.19 0.20
CA ALA A 139 -5.39 17.84 1.15
C ALA A 139 -4.08 17.52 0.40
N LYS A 140 -2.96 17.67 1.10
CA LYS A 140 -1.62 17.33 0.60
C LYS A 140 -0.83 16.61 1.67
N ALA A 141 -0.16 15.52 1.31
CA ALA A 141 0.80 14.89 2.21
C ALA A 141 2.07 15.76 2.33
N PRO A 142 2.75 15.78 3.48
CA PRO A 142 4.03 16.47 3.63
C PRO A 142 5.10 15.98 2.65
N THR A 143 5.01 14.73 2.22
CA THR A 143 5.94 14.10 1.27
C THR A 143 5.68 14.50 -0.18
N ALA A 144 4.55 15.13 -0.51
CA ALA A 144 4.22 15.54 -1.87
C ALA A 144 4.51 17.04 -2.09
N SER A 145 5.08 17.40 -3.24
CA SER A 145 5.34 18.81 -3.57
C SER A 145 4.04 19.58 -3.89
N VAL A 146 3.09 18.92 -4.57
CA VAL A 146 1.79 19.46 -4.98
C VAL A 146 0.62 18.56 -4.53
N PRO A 147 -0.57 19.13 -4.27
CA PRO A 147 -1.79 18.35 -4.03
C PRO A 147 -2.37 17.80 -5.35
N GLY A 148 -3.40 16.95 -5.26
CA GLY A 148 -4.05 16.33 -6.41
C GLY A 148 -3.61 14.87 -6.60
N THR A 149 -3.86 14.32 -7.77
CA THR A 149 -3.55 12.92 -8.11
C THR A 149 -2.84 12.79 -9.45
N ILE A 150 -2.30 11.62 -9.74
CA ILE A 150 -1.74 11.30 -11.06
C ILE A 150 -2.86 11.42 -12.10
N ARG A 151 -2.54 11.98 -13.27
CA ARG A 151 -3.52 12.17 -14.35
C ARG A 151 -4.25 10.86 -14.68
N ASN A 152 -5.55 10.95 -14.97
CA ASN A 152 -6.43 9.84 -15.34
C ASN A 152 -6.60 8.76 -14.25
N ALA A 153 -6.09 8.96 -13.05
CA ALA A 153 -6.30 8.03 -11.95
C ALA A 153 -7.75 8.04 -11.46
N VAL A 154 -8.20 6.89 -10.97
CA VAL A 154 -9.47 6.72 -10.25
C VAL A 154 -9.21 6.62 -8.75
N ASN A 155 -10.18 7.04 -7.92
CA ASN A 155 -10.06 6.95 -6.47
C ASN A 155 -10.84 5.76 -5.92
N ILE A 156 -10.14 4.87 -5.23
CA ILE A 156 -10.73 3.94 -4.28
C ILE A 156 -10.06 4.22 -2.95
N GLU A 157 -10.76 4.79 -1.98
CA GLU A 157 -10.17 4.99 -0.66
C GLU A 157 -9.92 3.62 0.01
N HIS A 158 -8.74 3.42 0.60
CA HIS A 158 -8.36 2.13 1.21
C HIS A 158 -9.37 1.60 2.23
N SER A 159 -10.13 2.50 2.87
CA SER A 159 -11.14 2.16 3.89
C SER A 159 -12.31 1.34 3.34
N VAL A 160 -12.58 1.37 2.02
CA VAL A 160 -13.69 0.60 1.43
C VAL A 160 -13.51 -0.90 1.54
N TRP A 161 -12.27 -1.36 1.74
CA TRP A 161 -11.93 -2.77 1.85
C TRP A 161 -12.17 -3.35 3.24
N PHE A 162 -12.65 -2.55 4.20
CA PHE A 162 -12.88 -3.01 5.57
C PHE A 162 -14.37 -3.13 5.87
N LYS A 163 -14.71 -3.99 6.83
CA LYS A 163 -16.05 -4.00 7.41
C LYS A 163 -16.31 -2.64 8.10
N PRO A 164 -17.55 -2.14 8.11
CA PRO A 164 -17.89 -0.91 8.82
C PRO A 164 -17.44 -0.97 10.28
N ASP A 165 -16.83 0.12 10.77
CA ASP A 165 -16.35 0.29 12.15
C ASP A 165 -15.45 -0.85 12.63
N SER A 166 -14.64 -1.43 11.74
CA SER A 166 -13.78 -2.58 12.01
C SER A 166 -12.40 -2.42 11.39
N THR A 167 -11.43 -3.14 11.95
CA THR A 167 -10.10 -3.33 11.37
C THR A 167 -10.00 -4.61 10.54
N GLU A 168 -11.10 -5.34 10.43
CA GLU A 168 -11.18 -6.54 9.60
C GLU A 168 -11.43 -6.17 8.14
N ILE A 169 -10.52 -6.61 7.27
CA ILE A 169 -10.69 -6.54 5.83
C ILE A 169 -11.86 -7.46 5.41
N VAL A 170 -12.58 -7.08 4.36
CA VAL A 170 -13.72 -7.82 3.83
C VAL A 170 -13.30 -9.20 3.31
N SER A 171 -14.27 -10.11 3.18
CA SER A 171 -14.03 -11.42 2.59
C SER A 171 -13.67 -11.33 1.10
N ALA A 172 -13.03 -12.36 0.54
CA ALA A 172 -12.73 -12.46 -0.89
C ALA A 172 -13.98 -12.26 -1.77
N ALA A 173 -15.12 -12.84 -1.39
CA ALA A 173 -16.38 -12.66 -2.10
C ALA A 173 -16.84 -11.20 -2.12
N GLN A 174 -16.70 -10.49 -0.99
CA GLN A 174 -17.07 -9.09 -0.89
C GLN A 174 -16.06 -8.18 -1.59
N ALA A 175 -14.75 -8.47 -1.52
CA ALA A 175 -13.73 -7.75 -2.29
C ALA A 175 -13.98 -7.86 -3.80
N LYS A 176 -14.30 -9.06 -4.29
CA LYS A 176 -14.68 -9.29 -5.69
C LYS A 176 -15.92 -8.49 -6.09
N LYS A 177 -16.92 -8.39 -5.21
CA LYS A 177 -18.12 -7.58 -5.44
C LYS A 177 -17.78 -6.09 -5.51
N ILE A 178 -17.01 -5.55 -4.56
CA ILE A 178 -16.58 -4.14 -4.55
C ILE A 178 -15.78 -3.83 -5.81
N ALA A 179 -14.84 -4.70 -6.18
CA ALA A 179 -14.04 -4.54 -7.39
C ALA A 179 -14.92 -4.50 -8.64
N ALA A 180 -15.86 -5.44 -8.80
CA ALA A 180 -16.77 -5.46 -9.96
C ALA A 180 -17.69 -4.23 -10.02
N GLU A 181 -18.14 -3.70 -8.88
CA GLU A 181 -18.97 -2.49 -8.81
C GLU A 181 -18.20 -1.22 -9.16
N ARG A 182 -16.92 -1.14 -8.75
CA ARG A 182 -16.05 0.02 -9.00
C ARG A 182 -15.42 -0.02 -10.39
N PHE A 183 -15.15 -1.23 -10.88
CA PHE A 183 -14.38 -1.50 -12.08
C PHE A 183 -15.13 -2.50 -12.99
N PRO A 184 -16.23 -2.07 -13.63
CA PRO A 184 -17.03 -2.95 -14.48
C PRO A 184 -16.27 -3.41 -15.74
N GLU A 185 -15.27 -2.63 -16.17
CA GLU A 185 -14.46 -2.92 -17.35
C GLU A 185 -13.16 -3.66 -16.96
N LEU A 186 -12.86 -4.72 -17.70
CA LEU A 186 -11.56 -5.40 -17.60
C LEU A 186 -10.50 -4.55 -18.29
N VAL A 187 -9.33 -4.51 -17.67
CA VAL A 187 -8.14 -3.78 -18.15
C VAL A 187 -6.95 -4.73 -18.09
N ASP A 188 -5.92 -4.46 -18.89
CA ASP A 188 -4.74 -5.32 -19.00
C ASP A 188 -3.77 -5.11 -17.84
N ASP A 189 -3.76 -3.91 -17.23
CA ASP A 189 -2.85 -3.51 -16.14
C ASP A 189 -3.59 -2.64 -15.12
N THR A 190 -3.49 -2.97 -13.83
CA THR A 190 -4.02 -2.16 -12.73
C THR A 190 -2.89 -1.80 -11.78
N ILE A 191 -2.64 -0.51 -11.56
CA ILE A 191 -1.54 -0.04 -10.73
C ILE A 191 -2.07 0.76 -9.54
N ALA A 192 -1.90 0.25 -8.33
CA ALA A 192 -2.27 0.93 -7.09
C ALA A 192 -1.14 1.85 -6.60
N PHE A 193 -1.50 3.05 -6.13
CA PHE A 193 -0.57 4.02 -5.54
C PHE A 193 -1.24 4.85 -4.44
N CYS A 194 -0.46 5.53 -3.61
CA CYS A 194 -1.00 6.47 -2.60
C CYS A 194 -0.05 7.65 -2.35
N ASN A 195 0.30 7.95 -1.09
CA ASN A 195 1.35 8.92 -0.80
C ASN A 195 2.74 8.29 -0.80
N THR A 196 2.88 7.10 -0.22
CA THR A 196 4.17 6.40 -0.03
C THR A 196 3.99 4.87 0.08
N GLY A 197 3.12 4.28 -0.74
CA GLY A 197 2.95 2.81 -0.80
C GLY A 197 2.37 2.12 0.43
N HIS A 198 1.81 2.86 1.40
CA HIS A 198 1.19 2.31 2.61
C HIS A 198 -0.26 1.88 2.34
N TRP A 199 -1.17 2.82 2.09
CA TRP A 199 -2.56 2.52 1.70
C TRP A 199 -2.67 1.81 0.35
N ALA A 200 -1.72 2.05 -0.57
CA ALA A 200 -1.67 1.34 -1.85
C ALA A 200 -1.46 -0.17 -1.67
N ALA A 201 -0.77 -0.59 -0.61
CA ALA A 201 -0.57 -2.01 -0.34
C ALA A 201 -1.88 -2.68 0.09
N THR A 202 -2.76 -1.95 0.79
CA THR A 202 -4.12 -2.42 1.11
C THR A 202 -4.93 -2.63 -0.17
N ASP A 203 -4.97 -1.63 -1.05
CA ASP A 203 -5.69 -1.72 -2.32
C ASP A 203 -5.14 -2.82 -3.21
N TRP A 204 -3.82 -2.92 -3.32
CA TRP A 204 -3.16 -4.01 -4.05
C TRP A 204 -3.58 -5.36 -3.47
N PHE A 205 -3.50 -5.56 -2.15
CA PHE A 205 -3.89 -6.83 -1.52
C PHE A 205 -5.36 -7.17 -1.75
N ALA A 206 -6.26 -6.19 -1.65
CA ALA A 206 -7.67 -6.40 -1.86
C ALA A 206 -8.01 -6.74 -3.33
N LEU A 207 -7.34 -6.09 -4.29
CA LEU A 207 -7.56 -6.30 -5.72
C LEU A 207 -6.89 -7.59 -6.22
N SER A 208 -5.64 -7.87 -5.82
CA SER A 208 -4.89 -9.05 -6.25
C SER A 208 -5.29 -10.29 -5.47
N GLU A 209 -5.12 -10.28 -4.14
CA GLU A 209 -5.21 -11.49 -3.31
C GLU A 209 -6.65 -11.88 -2.99
N LEU A 210 -7.52 -10.88 -2.75
CA LEU A 210 -8.91 -11.14 -2.34
C LEU A 210 -9.88 -11.17 -3.52
N ALA A 211 -9.84 -10.16 -4.39
CA ALA A 211 -10.72 -10.09 -5.55
C ALA A 211 -10.25 -10.99 -6.71
N GLY A 212 -8.95 -11.35 -6.74
CA GLY A 212 -8.37 -12.22 -7.76
C GLY A 212 -8.26 -11.56 -9.12
N LEU A 213 -8.08 -10.23 -9.17
CA LEU A 213 -7.83 -9.54 -10.45
C LEU A 213 -6.43 -9.90 -10.97
N PRO A 214 -6.28 -10.18 -12.27
CA PRO A 214 -4.97 -10.39 -12.87
C PRO A 214 -4.21 -9.07 -13.00
N ASN A 215 -2.88 -9.15 -13.10
CA ASN A 215 -1.99 -8.03 -13.45
C ASN A 215 -2.18 -6.77 -12.59
N VAL A 216 -2.32 -6.97 -11.27
CA VAL A 216 -2.37 -5.87 -10.30
C VAL A 216 -0.97 -5.62 -9.76
N ARG A 217 -0.46 -4.42 -9.99
CA ARG A 217 0.85 -3.94 -9.53
C ARG A 217 0.70 -2.82 -8.51
N MET A 218 1.76 -2.56 -7.75
CA MET A 218 1.83 -1.40 -6.88
C MET A 218 2.99 -0.50 -7.32
N TYR A 219 2.76 0.81 -7.35
CA TYR A 219 3.80 1.82 -7.43
C TYR A 219 4.18 2.29 -6.01
N PRO A 220 5.24 1.70 -5.42
CA PRO A 220 5.51 1.79 -3.99
C PRO A 220 5.94 3.19 -3.54
N GLU A 221 6.68 3.93 -4.36
CA GLU A 221 7.08 5.29 -4.00
C GLU A 221 5.92 6.29 -4.14
N SER A 222 4.97 6.01 -5.03
CA SER A 222 3.71 6.75 -5.17
C SER A 222 3.91 8.28 -5.35
N LEU A 223 2.99 9.13 -4.84
CA LEU A 223 3.05 10.59 -5.03
C LEU A 223 4.30 11.25 -4.44
N ALA A 224 4.95 10.64 -3.44
CA ALA A 224 6.22 11.17 -2.93
C ALA A 224 7.32 11.12 -3.99
N ASP A 225 7.34 10.12 -4.86
CA ASP A 225 8.27 10.08 -5.99
C ASP A 225 7.73 10.84 -7.19
N TRP A 226 6.44 10.70 -7.51
CA TRP A 226 5.82 11.32 -8.68
C TRP A 226 5.91 12.85 -8.68
N THR A 227 5.79 13.49 -7.51
CA THR A 227 5.73 14.95 -7.41
C THR A 227 7.08 15.61 -7.09
N ASN A 228 8.09 14.84 -6.69
CA ASN A 228 9.42 15.37 -6.35
C ASN A 228 10.43 15.07 -7.46
N THR A 229 10.08 15.49 -8.68
CA THR A 229 10.92 15.41 -9.88
C THR A 229 11.41 16.79 -10.30
N ALA A 230 12.51 16.82 -11.07
CA ALA A 230 13.01 18.07 -11.65
C ALA A 230 12.01 18.68 -12.65
N GLU A 231 11.36 17.83 -13.44
CA GLU A 231 10.30 18.20 -14.37
C GLU A 231 8.93 17.80 -13.81
N ALA A 232 7.96 18.70 -13.89
CA ALA A 232 6.61 18.41 -13.40
C ALA A 232 5.94 17.33 -14.24
N LEU A 233 5.50 16.25 -13.59
CA LEU A 233 4.77 15.16 -14.23
C LEU A 233 3.27 15.46 -14.32
N PRO A 234 2.54 14.81 -15.24
CA PRO A 234 1.09 15.00 -15.38
C PRO A 234 0.32 14.70 -14.10
N MET A 235 -0.55 15.64 -13.72
CA MET A 235 -1.36 15.59 -12.50
C MET A 235 -2.75 16.17 -12.78
N ASP A 236 -3.78 15.58 -12.16
CA ASP A 236 -5.15 16.08 -12.14
C ASP A 236 -5.51 16.61 -10.75
N ASN A 237 -6.60 17.37 -10.69
CA ASN A 237 -7.13 17.98 -9.47
C ASN A 237 -6.13 18.88 -8.72
N THR A 238 -5.13 19.41 -9.42
CA THR A 238 -4.22 20.39 -8.85
C THR A 238 -4.94 21.74 -8.77
N PRO A 239 -5.19 22.32 -7.57
CA PRO A 239 -5.88 23.58 -7.47
C PRO A 239 -5.03 24.69 -8.10
N GLY A 240 -5.65 25.51 -8.96
CA GLY A 240 -4.99 26.69 -9.52
C GLY A 240 -4.50 27.65 -8.44
N ARG A 241 -3.51 28.49 -8.76
CA ARG A 241 -2.87 29.41 -7.80
C ARG A 241 -3.88 30.31 -7.05
N SER A 242 -4.95 30.75 -7.72
CA SER A 242 -6.03 31.56 -7.11
C SER A 242 -6.85 30.78 -6.08
N ALA A 243 -7.18 29.52 -6.36
CA ALA A 243 -7.92 28.64 -5.44
C ALA A 243 -7.09 28.32 -4.18
N GLN A 244 -5.78 28.09 -4.33
CA GLN A 244 -4.89 27.86 -3.19
C GLN A 244 -4.77 29.10 -2.28
N LEU A 245 -4.76 30.31 -2.87
CA LEU A 245 -4.69 31.56 -2.12
C LEU A 245 -5.98 31.80 -1.32
N LEU A 246 -7.13 31.55 -1.94
CA LEU A 246 -8.45 31.66 -1.29
C LEU A 246 -8.59 30.68 -0.11
N GLU A 247 -8.15 29.43 -0.23
CA GLU A 247 -8.20 28.46 0.87
C GLU A 247 -7.24 28.83 2.01
N LYS A 248 -6.03 29.32 1.71
CA LYS A 248 -5.12 29.85 2.74
C LYS A 248 -5.71 31.04 3.49
N LEU A 249 -6.39 31.95 2.78
CA LEU A 249 -7.07 33.08 3.39
C LEU A 249 -8.22 32.62 4.29
N LYS A 250 -9.10 31.73 3.81
CA LYS A 250 -10.19 31.17 4.63
C LYS A 250 -9.68 30.49 5.90
N GLY A 251 -8.63 29.68 5.79
CA GLY A 251 -8.00 29.01 6.94
C GLY A 251 -7.45 30.01 7.97
N ALA A 252 -6.96 31.17 7.54
CA ALA A 252 -6.49 32.23 8.42
C ALA A 252 -7.64 32.99 9.13
N PHE A 253 -8.84 33.05 8.52
CA PHE A 253 -10.01 33.71 9.10
C PHE A 253 -10.83 32.81 10.05
N THR A 254 -10.63 31.50 10.04
CA THR A 254 -11.26 30.54 10.97
C THR A 254 -10.58 30.40 12.33
N PHE A 255 -9.48 31.14 12.57
CA PHE A 255 -8.74 31.16 13.85
C PHE A 255 -8.82 32.50 14.61
N ASN A 256 -9.87 33.30 14.38
CA ASN A 256 -10.19 34.49 15.19
C ASN A 256 -11.54 34.35 15.89
#